data_AF-A0A9P3JQ34-F1
#
_entry.id   AF-A0A9P3JQ34-F1
#
_cell.length_a   1.000
_cell.length_b   1.000
_cell.length_c   1.000
_cell.angle_alpha   90.00
_cell.angle_beta   90.00
_cell.angle_gamma   90.00
#
_symmetry.space_group_name_H-M   'P 1'
#
loop_
_entity.id
_entity.type
_entity.pdbx_description
1 polymer ?
#
loop_
_entity_poly.entity_id
_entity_poly.type
_entity_poly.pdbx_seq_one_letter_code
_entity_poly.pdbx_strand_id
1 'polypeptide(L)'
;MGDSKPSGGGGGGGSGLQLDLDAFGRRLKHLYDSWRKDESRSWGNTSAFAVATPPPSEDMRYLKSSALQIWLLGYEFPETVMVFLQGGGAGGEGGGSGGSGGVVHVVCSQKKAQHLEAVRRVCAEKSGTVREISDTVREKSGAVREKSGGIEMVLHPKPRSEDGSSQMAQVISAIRASGAGSAGGGPVRLGVLAKEAPEGAVMEKWAAAVAAAASGGEGGEGAVETVDVGPALGDVLAVKDDGEVINVKKAAFLSAQALKAFVVPKMEVLIDEERSMTHAELMEQTEEVITDPAKIKVKLKPDNCDICYPPVFQSGGQYDLRASAVSSDDPLCYDSMGVIICAIGARYASYCSNVARTYLIDATKAQEKAYQVLLRAQEAAIAAIKPGTKLGDVYRAAVAVVEREAPELVAHLTKHAGTGIGIEFREAGLTLNAKNERTVKPGMAFNVVLGLHGLTNPEAGGKEGGRRTGAQREVARRGGKRGREARS
;
A
#
# COMPACT_ATOMS: atom_id res chain seq x y z
N MET A 1 16.39 27.05 21.75
CA MET A 1 17.05 25.74 21.92
C MET A 1 16.28 25.00 23.00
N GLY A 2 15.36 24.15 22.59
CA GLY A 2 14.52 23.34 23.46
C GLY A 2 14.09 22.15 22.64
N ASP A 3 14.70 21.01 22.92
CA ASP A 3 14.55 19.76 22.18
C ASP A 3 13.11 19.24 22.28
N SER A 4 12.41 19.23 21.15
CA SER A 4 11.17 18.48 20.94
C SER A 4 11.51 16.99 20.85
N LYS A 5 11.05 16.23 21.85
CA LYS A 5 11.08 14.76 21.84
C LYS A 5 10.21 14.22 20.70
N PRO A 6 10.65 13.19 19.96
CA PRO A 6 9.79 12.47 19.03
C PRO A 6 8.75 11.65 19.83
N SER A 7 7.48 11.82 19.49
CA SER A 7 6.36 11.05 20.01
C SER A 7 6.44 9.61 19.49
N GLY A 8 7.08 8.73 20.27
CA GLY A 8 7.04 7.29 20.04
C GLY A 8 5.61 6.77 20.14
N GLY A 9 5.14 6.13 19.06
CA GLY A 9 3.86 5.43 19.00
C GLY A 9 3.70 4.48 20.19
N GLY A 10 2.69 4.77 21.00
CA GLY A 10 2.38 4.06 22.22
C GLY A 10 2.00 2.60 21.95
N GLY A 11 2.68 1.69 22.63
CA GLY A 11 2.22 0.32 22.80
C GLY A 11 0.88 0.32 23.55
N GLY A 12 -0.19 -0.03 22.85
CA GLY A 12 -1.48 -0.32 23.43
C GLY A 12 -1.42 -1.60 24.28
N GLY A 13 -1.83 -1.48 25.55
CA GLY A 13 -2.04 -2.62 26.43
C GLY A 13 -3.30 -3.41 26.06
N GLY A 14 -3.25 -4.73 26.21
CA GLY A 14 -4.43 -5.51 26.58
C GLY A 14 -5.07 -6.46 25.55
N SER A 15 -4.50 -6.69 24.37
CA SER A 15 -4.87 -7.85 23.53
C SER A 15 -3.61 -8.49 22.97
N GLY A 16 -3.32 -9.74 23.35
CA GLY A 16 -2.17 -10.46 22.79
C GLY A 16 -2.22 -10.53 21.26
N LEU A 17 -1.05 -10.62 20.62
CA LEU A 17 -0.94 -10.87 19.18
C LEU A 17 -1.78 -12.10 18.79
N GLN A 18 -2.81 -11.90 17.97
CA GLN A 18 -3.74 -12.97 17.58
C GLN A 18 -3.65 -13.18 16.07
N LEU A 19 -2.99 -14.26 15.67
CA LEU A 19 -2.80 -14.60 14.26
C LEU A 19 -4.03 -15.35 13.73
N ASP A 20 -4.51 -14.97 12.55
CA ASP A 20 -5.53 -15.72 11.81
C ASP A 20 -4.86 -16.91 11.10
N LEU A 21 -4.81 -18.04 11.79
CA LEU A 21 -4.15 -19.25 11.34
C LEU A 21 -4.79 -19.85 10.08
N ASP A 22 -6.10 -19.69 9.92
CA ASP A 22 -6.81 -20.22 8.75
C ASP A 22 -6.52 -19.35 7.52
N ALA A 23 -6.53 -18.01 7.66
CA ALA A 23 -6.09 -17.11 6.61
C ALA A 23 -4.63 -17.33 6.23
N PHE A 24 -3.75 -17.51 7.21
CA PHE A 24 -2.34 -17.84 6.96
C PHE A 24 -2.21 -19.10 6.09
N GLY A 25 -2.87 -20.21 6.47
CA GLY A 25 -2.79 -21.47 5.73
C GLY A 25 -3.26 -21.35 4.27
N ARG A 26 -4.39 -20.68 4.04
CA ARG A 26 -4.93 -20.41 2.70
C ARG A 26 -4.00 -19.55 1.86
N ARG A 27 -3.51 -18.45 2.43
CA ARG A 27 -2.65 -17.48 1.74
C ARG A 27 -1.28 -18.06 1.43
N LEU A 28 -0.69 -18.82 2.36
CA LEU A 28 0.55 -19.55 2.13
C LEU A 28 0.38 -20.56 0.99
N LYS A 29 -0.71 -21.34 0.98
CA LYS A 29 -1.01 -22.24 -0.12
C LYS A 29 -1.14 -21.49 -1.45
N HIS A 30 -1.88 -20.37 -1.47
CA HIS A 30 -2.06 -19.55 -2.67
C HIS A 30 -0.73 -19.01 -3.22
N LEU A 31 0.16 -18.56 -2.34
CA LEU A 31 1.51 -18.08 -2.68
C LEU A 31 2.32 -19.18 -3.37
N TYR A 32 2.37 -20.39 -2.81
CA TYR A 32 3.07 -21.53 -3.42
C TYR A 32 2.42 -22.01 -4.72
N ASP A 33 1.09 -22.03 -4.81
CA ASP A 33 0.37 -22.38 -6.04
C ASP A 33 0.69 -21.37 -7.17
N SER A 34 0.74 -20.08 -6.85
CA SER A 34 1.13 -19.01 -7.80
C SER A 34 2.57 -19.21 -8.28
N TRP A 35 3.48 -19.47 -7.34
CA TRP A 35 4.89 -19.70 -7.64
C TRP A 35 5.10 -20.88 -8.59
N ARG A 36 4.42 -22.01 -8.36
CA ARG A 36 4.55 -23.23 -9.20
C ARG A 36 3.88 -23.09 -10.57
N LYS A 37 2.77 -22.35 -10.66
CA LYS A 37 2.00 -22.22 -11.91
C LYS A 37 2.65 -21.27 -12.92
N ASP A 38 3.35 -20.26 -12.45
CA ASP A 38 3.94 -19.20 -13.29
C ASP A 38 5.45 -19.05 -13.07
N GLU A 39 6.09 -20.17 -12.76
CA GLU A 39 7.48 -20.28 -12.32
C GLU A 39 8.45 -19.58 -13.26
N SER A 40 8.34 -19.81 -14.58
CA SER A 40 9.29 -19.28 -15.56
C SER A 40 9.05 -17.84 -15.97
N ARG A 41 7.82 -17.34 -15.86
CA ARG A 41 7.43 -16.03 -16.40
C ARG A 41 7.58 -14.94 -15.34
N SER A 42 6.85 -15.06 -14.24
CA SER A 42 6.79 -14.01 -13.22
C SER A 42 7.77 -14.26 -12.07
N TRP A 43 8.07 -15.52 -11.79
CA TRP A 43 8.95 -15.94 -10.70
C TRP A 43 10.39 -16.24 -11.13
N GLY A 44 10.66 -16.17 -12.44
CA GLY A 44 12.00 -16.28 -13.03
C GLY A 44 12.76 -17.55 -12.67
N ASN A 45 12.08 -18.71 -12.64
CA ASN A 45 12.61 -20.03 -12.33
C ASN A 45 13.35 -20.10 -10.99
N THR A 46 12.86 -19.39 -9.98
CA THR A 46 13.44 -19.38 -8.65
C THR A 46 13.09 -20.66 -7.90
N SER A 47 14.09 -21.29 -7.25
CA SER A 47 13.88 -22.44 -6.35
C SER A 47 13.69 -22.01 -4.90
N ALA A 48 14.13 -20.79 -4.58
CA ALA A 48 13.91 -20.11 -3.31
C ALA A 48 13.59 -18.64 -3.54
N PHE A 49 12.86 -17.98 -2.64
CA PHE A 49 12.83 -16.52 -2.58
C PHE A 49 12.86 -16.02 -1.13
N ALA A 50 13.44 -14.83 -0.94
CA ALA A 50 13.60 -14.21 0.37
C ALA A 50 12.91 -12.84 0.43
N VAL A 51 12.25 -12.57 1.54
CA VAL A 51 11.82 -11.23 1.94
C VAL A 51 12.50 -10.86 3.26
N ALA A 52 13.10 -9.68 3.29
CA ALA A 52 13.82 -9.17 4.44
C ALA A 52 13.15 -7.85 4.84
N THR A 53 12.46 -7.84 5.99
CA THR A 53 11.70 -6.68 6.45
C THR A 53 12.55 -5.86 7.42
N PRO A 54 12.81 -4.57 7.13
CA PRO A 54 13.70 -3.72 7.91
C PRO A 54 13.11 -3.35 9.29
N PRO A 55 13.86 -2.60 10.13
CA PRO A 55 13.29 -1.93 11.28
C PRO A 55 12.11 -1.01 10.90
N PRO A 56 11.20 -0.70 11.83
CA PRO A 56 10.12 0.25 11.57
C PRO A 56 10.68 1.61 11.15
N SER A 57 10.11 2.19 10.10
CA SER A 57 10.42 3.53 9.61
C SER A 57 9.15 4.17 9.06
N GLU A 58 8.95 5.47 9.35
CA GLU A 58 7.83 6.22 8.78
C GLU A 58 8.00 6.46 7.27
N ASP A 59 9.25 6.57 6.81
CA ASP A 59 9.59 6.79 5.40
C ASP A 59 9.39 5.52 4.55
N MET A 60 9.39 4.34 5.16
CA MET A 60 9.30 3.03 4.49
C MET A 60 8.00 2.27 4.76
N ARG A 61 6.88 2.98 4.84
CA ARG A 61 5.58 2.36 5.20
C ARG A 61 5.08 1.28 4.21
N TYR A 62 5.49 1.33 2.95
CA TYR A 62 4.90 0.53 1.86
C TYR A 62 5.90 -0.38 1.15
N LEU A 63 6.68 -1.14 1.93
CA LEU A 63 7.55 -2.17 1.39
C LEU A 63 6.75 -3.42 0.99
N LYS A 64 7.16 -4.07 -0.09
CA LYS A 64 6.63 -5.35 -0.56
C LYS A 64 6.94 -6.46 0.46
N SER A 65 8.09 -6.40 1.12
CA SER A 65 8.44 -7.33 2.21
C SER A 65 7.44 -7.24 3.37
N SER A 66 7.17 -6.03 3.86
CA SER A 66 6.16 -5.76 4.89
C SER A 66 4.76 -6.15 4.44
N ALA A 67 4.38 -5.83 3.20
CA ALA A 67 3.07 -6.18 2.66
C ALA A 67 2.84 -7.70 2.63
N LEU A 68 3.86 -8.48 2.26
CA LEU A 68 3.77 -9.95 2.28
C LEU A 68 3.59 -10.49 3.71
N GLN A 69 4.33 -9.96 4.68
CA GLN A 69 4.18 -10.37 6.09
C GLN A 69 2.79 -10.04 6.63
N ILE A 70 2.32 -8.81 6.40
CA ILE A 70 0.97 -8.38 6.81
C ILE A 70 -0.09 -9.25 6.13
N TRP A 71 0.08 -9.56 4.84
CA TRP A 71 -0.86 -10.42 4.12
C TRP A 71 -0.86 -11.84 4.69
N LEU A 72 0.30 -12.44 4.96
CA LEU A 72 0.35 -13.80 5.51
C LEU A 72 -0.11 -13.87 6.97
N LEU A 73 0.36 -12.94 7.82
CA LEU A 73 0.31 -13.06 9.27
C LEU A 73 -0.67 -12.07 9.93
N GLY A 74 -1.16 -11.07 9.20
CA GLY A 74 -1.97 -9.97 9.73
C GLY A 74 -1.16 -8.88 10.43
N TYR A 75 0.16 -9.08 10.61
CA TYR A 75 1.05 -8.16 11.31
C TYR A 75 2.39 -8.06 10.57
N GLU A 76 3.03 -6.91 10.74
CA GLU A 76 4.43 -6.74 10.38
C GLU A 76 5.33 -7.30 11.49
N PHE A 77 6.39 -8.00 11.10
CA PHE A 77 7.46 -8.46 11.97
C PHE A 77 8.76 -7.77 11.53
N PRO A 78 9.05 -6.55 12.02
CA PRO A 78 10.26 -5.82 11.67
C PRO A 78 11.52 -6.61 11.98
N GLU A 79 12.65 -6.30 11.33
CA GLU A 79 13.92 -7.03 11.50
C GLU A 79 13.77 -8.55 11.41
N THR A 80 13.08 -9.02 10.38
CA THR A 80 12.80 -10.45 10.15
C THR A 80 13.09 -10.82 8.71
N VAL A 81 13.81 -11.92 8.51
CA VAL A 81 14.04 -12.51 7.18
C VAL A 81 13.19 -13.76 7.06
N MET A 82 12.33 -13.83 6.04
CA MET A 82 11.60 -15.04 5.67
C MET A 82 12.09 -15.55 4.33
N VAL A 83 12.47 -16.82 4.26
CA VAL A 83 12.94 -17.48 3.04
C VAL A 83 12.06 -18.67 2.73
N PHE A 84 11.49 -18.69 1.54
CA PHE A 84 10.59 -19.72 1.05
C PHE A 84 11.34 -20.58 0.04
N LEU A 85 11.37 -21.89 0.26
CA LEU A 85 11.98 -22.89 -0.62
C LEU A 85 10.86 -23.72 -1.24
N GLN A 86 11.00 -24.03 -2.54
CA GLN A 86 10.20 -25.07 -3.16
C GLN A 86 10.56 -26.44 -2.57
N GLY A 87 9.57 -27.35 -2.52
CA GLY A 87 9.80 -28.74 -2.18
C GLY A 87 10.48 -29.48 -3.31
N GLY A 88 11.43 -30.36 -3.00
CA GLY A 88 12.08 -31.20 -3.99
C GLY A 88 11.08 -32.13 -4.70
N GLY A 89 10.65 -31.74 -5.89
CA GLY A 89 9.95 -32.60 -6.84
C GLY A 89 10.91 -33.03 -7.92
N ALA A 90 11.61 -34.15 -7.73
CA ALA A 90 12.15 -34.87 -8.86
C ALA A 90 10.95 -35.32 -9.71
N GLY A 91 10.83 -34.77 -10.92
CA GLY A 91 9.90 -35.27 -11.93
C GLY A 91 10.24 -36.72 -12.26
N GLY A 92 9.60 -37.64 -11.56
CA GLY A 92 9.55 -39.05 -11.91
C GLY A 92 8.13 -39.37 -12.35
N GLU A 93 7.96 -39.75 -13.62
CA GLU A 93 6.76 -40.37 -14.14
C GLU A 93 6.50 -41.68 -13.36
N GLY A 94 5.75 -41.56 -12.27
CA GLY A 94 5.38 -42.69 -11.41
C GLY A 94 4.28 -42.24 -10.47
N GLY A 95 3.04 -42.63 -10.77
CA GLY A 95 1.83 -42.24 -10.07
C GLY A 95 1.76 -42.71 -8.61
N GLY A 96 2.56 -42.08 -7.74
CA GLY A 96 2.49 -42.18 -6.28
C GLY A 96 2.38 -40.78 -5.68
N SER A 97 1.47 -40.60 -4.73
CA SER A 97 1.22 -39.38 -3.93
C SER A 97 2.45 -38.96 -3.10
N GLY A 98 3.56 -38.55 -3.73
CA GLY A 98 4.73 -37.94 -3.08
C GLY A 98 4.49 -36.45 -2.86
N GLY A 99 4.54 -36.01 -1.59
CA GLY A 99 4.12 -34.67 -1.18
C GLY A 99 4.99 -33.53 -1.75
N SER A 100 4.35 -32.60 -2.45
CA SER A 100 4.90 -31.33 -2.92
C SER A 100 5.13 -30.31 -1.79
N GLY A 101 5.85 -30.67 -0.73
CA GLY A 101 5.98 -29.85 0.48
C GLY A 101 7.11 -28.83 0.40
N GLY A 102 6.82 -27.53 0.52
CA GLY A 102 7.84 -26.47 0.60
C GLY A 102 8.43 -26.30 2.01
N VAL A 103 9.42 -25.42 2.16
CA VAL A 103 9.96 -25.04 3.49
C VAL A 103 10.02 -23.52 3.62
N VAL A 104 9.65 -22.98 4.78
CA VAL A 104 9.77 -21.56 5.14
C VAL A 104 10.74 -21.41 6.29
N HIS A 105 11.90 -20.82 6.05
CA HIS A 105 12.86 -20.44 7.08
C HIS A 105 12.57 -19.02 7.57
N VAL A 106 12.58 -18.80 8.88
CA VAL A 106 12.36 -17.47 9.48
C VAL A 106 13.48 -17.13 10.45
N VAL A 107 14.30 -16.13 10.11
CA VAL A 107 15.31 -15.55 11.01
C VAL A 107 14.69 -14.33 11.70
N CYS A 108 14.50 -14.41 13.01
CA CYS A 108 13.84 -13.37 13.80
C CYS A 108 14.32 -13.37 15.26
N SER A 109 13.87 -12.44 16.09
CA SER A 109 14.20 -12.46 17.53
C SER A 109 13.53 -13.61 18.28
N GLN A 110 14.06 -13.99 19.45
CA GLN A 110 13.46 -15.03 20.32
C GLN A 110 11.96 -14.79 20.60
N LYS A 111 11.58 -13.53 20.87
CA LYS A 111 10.19 -13.15 21.15
C LYS A 111 9.29 -13.35 19.92
N LYS A 112 9.78 -12.99 18.73
CA LYS A 112 9.03 -13.17 17.47
C LYS A 112 8.87 -14.67 17.15
N ALA A 113 9.91 -15.47 17.36
CA ALA A 113 9.84 -16.92 17.21
C ALA A 113 8.76 -17.55 18.11
N GLN A 114 8.65 -17.13 19.37
CA GLN A 114 7.59 -17.60 20.29
C GLN A 114 6.17 -17.29 19.76
N HIS A 115 5.97 -16.14 19.12
CA HIS A 115 4.68 -15.79 18.50
C HIS A 115 4.39 -16.63 17.25
N LEU A 116 5.42 -16.98 16.47
CA LEU A 116 5.30 -17.78 15.24
C LEU A 116 5.19 -19.29 15.50
N GLU A 117 5.36 -19.75 16.74
CA GLU A 117 5.20 -21.17 17.10
C GLU A 117 3.81 -21.72 16.76
N ALA A 118 2.75 -20.92 16.92
CA ALA A 118 1.40 -21.33 16.53
C ALA A 118 1.28 -21.54 15.01
N VAL A 119 1.91 -20.66 14.23
CA VAL A 119 1.97 -20.74 12.76
C VAL A 119 2.76 -21.96 12.31
N ARG A 120 3.91 -22.23 12.97
CA ARG A 120 4.73 -23.42 12.71
C ARG A 120 3.94 -24.71 12.87
N ARG A 121 3.06 -24.80 13.87
CA ARG A 121 2.22 -25.99 14.09
C ARG A 121 1.23 -26.21 12.94
N VAL A 122 0.63 -25.15 12.42
CA VAL A 122 -0.29 -25.21 11.25
C VAL A 122 0.45 -25.66 9.98
N CYS A 123 1.72 -25.27 9.83
CA CYS A 123 2.60 -25.80 8.78
C CYS A 123 2.87 -27.32 8.95
N ALA A 124 3.05 -27.81 10.19
CA ALA A 124 3.44 -29.18 10.48
C ALA A 124 2.30 -30.24 10.42
N GLU A 125 1.03 -29.82 10.39
CA GLU A 125 -0.11 -30.75 10.34
C GLU A 125 -0.15 -31.53 9.01
N LYS A 126 0.27 -32.81 9.04
CA LYS A 126 0.24 -33.72 7.88
C LYS A 126 -1.19 -33.97 7.41
N SER A 127 -1.35 -34.17 6.10
CA SER A 127 -2.57 -34.70 5.48
C SER A 127 -2.93 -36.07 6.09
N GLY A 128 -3.79 -36.07 7.10
CA GLY A 128 -4.38 -37.26 7.70
C GLY A 128 -5.89 -37.07 7.87
N THR A 129 -6.63 -38.15 7.57
CA THR A 129 -8.08 -38.28 7.65
C THR A 129 -8.62 -37.75 8.97
N VAL A 130 -9.69 -36.95 8.93
CA VAL A 130 -10.53 -36.68 10.11
C VAL A 130 -11.06 -38.05 10.56
N ARG A 131 -10.40 -38.68 11.54
CA ARG A 131 -11.09 -39.67 12.36
C ARG A 131 -12.04 -38.87 13.21
N GLU A 132 -13.33 -39.11 13.00
CA GLU A 132 -14.41 -38.67 13.88
C GLU A 132 -13.97 -38.88 15.33
N ILE A 133 -13.71 -37.79 16.03
CA ILE A 133 -13.80 -37.80 17.49
C ILE A 133 -15.26 -37.49 17.76
N SER A 134 -15.99 -38.56 18.10
CA SER A 134 -17.36 -38.52 18.57
C SER A 134 -17.52 -37.52 19.71
N ASP A 135 -18.61 -36.74 19.62
CA ASP A 135 -19.41 -36.22 20.72
C ASP A 135 -18.67 -35.46 21.84
N THR A 136 -18.65 -34.13 21.72
CA THR A 136 -19.45 -33.20 22.55
C THR A 136 -18.88 -31.79 22.35
N VAL A 137 -19.47 -31.02 21.42
CA VAL A 137 -19.66 -29.56 21.41
C VAL A 137 -20.01 -29.18 19.97
N ARG A 138 -21.30 -28.89 19.78
CA ARG A 138 -21.86 -28.34 18.56
C ARG A 138 -21.54 -26.85 18.52
N GLU A 139 -20.40 -26.48 17.94
CA GLU A 139 -20.12 -25.08 17.58
C GLU A 139 -20.44 -24.79 16.11
N LYS A 140 -21.21 -23.71 15.93
CA LYS A 140 -21.74 -23.21 14.67
C LYS A 140 -20.67 -22.41 13.92
N SER A 141 -19.80 -23.07 13.17
CA SER A 141 -19.19 -22.49 11.97
C SER A 141 -18.66 -23.62 11.09
N GLY A 142 -19.31 -23.87 9.96
CA GLY A 142 -18.89 -24.86 8.97
C GLY A 142 -17.68 -24.38 8.15
N ALA A 143 -16.61 -23.92 8.80
CA ALA A 143 -15.37 -23.55 8.14
C ALA A 143 -14.46 -24.78 8.05
N VAL A 144 -14.32 -25.33 6.84
CA VAL A 144 -13.28 -26.31 6.54
C VAL A 144 -11.93 -25.59 6.59
N ARG A 145 -11.05 -25.96 7.53
CA ARG A 145 -9.68 -25.43 7.56
C ARG A 145 -8.92 -25.89 6.31
N GLU A 146 -8.63 -24.96 5.41
CA GLU A 146 -7.79 -25.23 4.25
C GLU A 146 -6.33 -25.40 4.69
N LYS A 147 -5.74 -26.56 4.36
CA LYS A 147 -4.44 -27.00 4.88
C LYS A 147 -3.29 -26.43 4.05
N SER A 148 -2.18 -26.08 4.70
CA SER A 148 -0.94 -25.52 4.15
C SER A 148 -0.15 -26.45 3.19
N GLY A 149 -0.76 -27.51 2.66
CA GLY A 149 -0.19 -28.30 1.56
C GLY A 149 1.13 -29.03 1.86
N GLY A 150 1.47 -29.28 3.13
CA GLY A 150 2.71 -29.95 3.52
C GLY A 150 3.95 -29.05 3.53
N ILE A 151 3.77 -27.74 3.75
CA ILE A 151 4.87 -26.78 3.87
C ILE A 151 5.41 -26.78 5.30
N GLU A 152 6.70 -27.03 5.50
CA GLU A 152 7.36 -26.95 6.81
C GLU A 152 7.75 -25.50 7.14
N MET A 153 7.77 -25.13 8.43
CA MET A 153 8.34 -23.86 8.88
C MET A 153 9.48 -24.11 9.88
N VAL A 154 10.65 -23.54 9.60
CA VAL A 154 11.85 -23.62 10.45
C VAL A 154 12.13 -22.24 11.04
N LEU A 155 12.08 -22.13 12.36
CA LEU A 155 12.36 -20.89 13.07
C LEU A 155 13.83 -20.86 13.49
N HIS A 156 14.54 -19.79 13.11
CA HIS A 156 15.92 -19.51 13.48
C HIS A 156 15.95 -18.30 14.43
N PRO A 157 15.71 -18.49 15.73
CA PRO A 157 15.76 -17.39 16.68
C PRO A 157 17.19 -16.85 16.80
N LYS A 158 17.30 -15.53 16.67
CA LYS A 158 18.53 -14.75 16.83
C LYS A 158 18.62 -14.23 18.27
N PRO A 159 19.63 -14.66 19.05
CA PRO A 159 19.92 -14.05 20.35
C PRO A 159 20.17 -12.54 20.25
N ARG A 160 19.92 -11.81 21.33
CA ARG A 160 20.12 -10.36 21.36
C ARG A 160 21.60 -9.96 21.23
N SER A 161 22.51 -10.79 21.74
CA SER A 161 23.96 -10.60 21.70
C SER A 161 24.60 -10.99 20.35
N GLU A 162 23.83 -11.56 19.43
CA GLU A 162 24.34 -12.05 18.14
C GLU A 162 23.80 -11.21 16.98
N ASP A 163 24.55 -11.16 15.89
CA ASP A 163 24.16 -10.45 14.65
C ASP A 163 23.34 -11.32 13.69
N GLY A 164 23.16 -12.61 13.99
CA GLY A 164 22.38 -13.55 13.18
C GLY A 164 23.19 -14.27 12.10
N SER A 165 24.51 -14.08 12.04
CA SER A 165 25.37 -14.69 11.00
C SER A 165 25.22 -16.20 10.91
N SER A 166 25.19 -16.90 12.06
CA SER A 166 25.07 -18.36 12.11
C SER A 166 23.74 -18.83 11.54
N GLN A 167 22.65 -18.17 11.92
CA GLN A 167 21.30 -18.45 11.44
C GLN A 167 21.19 -18.18 9.93
N MET A 168 21.73 -17.06 9.45
CA MET A 168 21.75 -16.73 8.02
C MET A 168 22.58 -17.75 7.22
N ALA A 169 23.73 -18.20 7.73
CA ALA A 169 24.56 -19.22 7.08
C ALA A 169 23.82 -20.56 6.94
N GLN A 170 23.05 -20.97 7.96
CA GLN A 170 22.20 -22.17 7.89
C GLN A 170 21.15 -22.05 6.77
N VAL A 171 20.50 -20.89 6.66
CA VAL A 171 19.47 -20.65 5.63
C VAL A 171 20.09 -20.61 4.23
N ILE A 172 21.26 -19.98 4.05
CA ILE A 172 22.00 -19.98 2.77
C ILE A 172 22.40 -21.41 2.38
N SER A 173 22.83 -22.22 3.33
CA SER A 173 23.12 -23.65 3.08
C SER A 173 21.88 -24.40 2.59
N ALA A 174 20.72 -24.16 3.20
CA ALA A 174 19.45 -24.75 2.77
C ALA A 174 19.05 -24.30 1.35
N ILE A 175 19.22 -23.00 1.03
CA ILE A 175 18.99 -22.47 -0.33
C ILE A 175 19.88 -23.22 -1.33
N ARG A 176 21.18 -23.34 -1.07
CA ARG A 176 22.11 -24.07 -1.97
C ARG A 176 21.70 -25.53 -2.17
N ALA A 177 21.32 -26.20 -1.09
CA ALA A 177 20.86 -27.59 -1.15
C ALA A 177 19.58 -27.75 -1.98
N SER A 178 18.69 -26.75 -2.00
CA SER A 178 17.45 -26.80 -2.80
C SER A 178 17.69 -26.90 -4.31
N GLY A 179 18.82 -26.38 -4.80
CA GLY A 179 19.17 -26.40 -6.23
C GLY A 179 20.02 -27.59 -6.66
N ALA A 180 20.59 -28.35 -5.71
CA ALA A 180 21.50 -29.46 -5.98
C ALA A 180 20.86 -30.67 -6.71
N GLY A 181 19.53 -30.69 -6.86
CA GLY A 181 18.77 -31.71 -7.60
C GLY A 181 18.32 -31.31 -9.01
N SER A 182 18.62 -30.07 -9.46
CA SER A 182 18.29 -29.65 -10.83
C SER A 182 19.24 -30.32 -11.81
N ALA A 183 18.69 -31.06 -12.78
CA ALA A 183 19.41 -31.90 -13.74
C ALA A 183 20.44 -31.18 -14.66
N GLY A 184 20.72 -29.89 -14.43
CA GLY A 184 21.55 -29.05 -15.27
C GLY A 184 22.81 -28.44 -14.63
N GLY A 185 23.11 -28.69 -13.34
CA GLY A 185 24.35 -28.20 -12.70
C GLY A 185 24.52 -26.67 -12.66
N GLY A 186 23.46 -25.90 -12.94
CA GLY A 186 23.47 -24.44 -12.96
C GLY A 186 23.34 -23.80 -11.58
N PRO A 187 23.53 -22.47 -11.47
CA PRO A 187 23.40 -21.75 -10.20
C PRO A 187 21.97 -21.83 -9.65
N VAL A 188 21.86 -21.80 -8.31
CA VAL A 188 20.58 -21.74 -7.62
C VAL A 188 19.98 -20.35 -7.80
N ARG A 189 18.75 -20.24 -8.31
CA ARG A 189 18.07 -18.95 -8.52
C ARG A 189 17.30 -18.56 -7.25
N LEU A 190 17.77 -17.51 -6.57
CA LEU A 190 17.15 -16.92 -5.39
C LEU A 190 16.37 -15.66 -5.75
N GLY A 191 15.06 -15.71 -5.55
CA GLY A 191 14.19 -14.54 -5.63
C GLY A 191 14.50 -13.53 -4.52
N VAL A 192 14.64 -12.26 -4.87
CA VAL A 192 14.86 -11.14 -3.95
C VAL A 192 13.94 -9.97 -4.32
N LEU A 193 13.80 -9.00 -3.41
CA LEU A 193 13.11 -7.74 -3.68
C LEU A 193 14.14 -6.70 -4.11
N ALA A 194 14.47 -6.64 -5.40
CA ALA A 194 15.62 -5.87 -5.89
C ALA A 194 15.50 -4.34 -5.72
N LYS A 195 14.29 -3.85 -5.46
CA LYS A 195 13.99 -2.42 -5.26
C LYS A 195 14.01 -1.97 -3.81
N GLU A 196 14.15 -2.89 -2.86
CA GLU A 196 14.23 -2.57 -1.43
C GLU A 196 15.69 -2.54 -0.99
N ALA A 197 16.14 -1.39 -0.52
CA ALA A 197 17.48 -1.26 0.04
C ALA A 197 17.55 -1.99 1.40
N PRO A 198 18.66 -2.67 1.70
CA PRO A 198 18.85 -3.25 3.02
C PRO A 198 19.06 -2.13 4.04
N GLU A 199 18.12 -1.99 4.97
CA GLU A 199 18.19 -1.00 6.05
C GLU A 199 18.23 -1.66 7.42
N GLY A 200 19.23 -1.29 8.22
CA GLY A 200 19.45 -1.83 9.55
C GLY A 200 20.33 -3.09 9.57
N ALA A 201 20.99 -3.31 10.71
CA ALA A 201 22.09 -4.27 10.83
C ALA A 201 21.73 -5.70 10.39
N VAL A 202 20.53 -6.19 10.69
CA VAL A 202 20.10 -7.55 10.30
C VAL A 202 19.90 -7.65 8.78
N MET A 203 19.33 -6.61 8.14
CA MET A 203 19.07 -6.61 6.69
C MET A 203 20.37 -6.46 5.90
N GLU A 204 21.26 -5.58 6.36
CA GLU A 204 22.61 -5.39 5.79
C GLU A 204 23.42 -6.69 5.87
N LYS A 205 23.37 -7.38 7.02
CA LYS A 205 24.05 -8.66 7.21
C LYS A 205 23.48 -9.75 6.30
N TRP A 206 22.16 -9.81 6.15
CA TRP A 206 21.50 -10.74 5.22
C TRP A 206 21.93 -10.46 3.76
N ALA A 207 21.90 -9.20 3.34
CA ALA A 207 22.33 -8.81 2.00
C ALA A 207 23.80 -9.19 1.73
N ALA A 208 24.69 -8.98 2.70
CA ALA A 208 26.09 -9.40 2.61
C ALA A 208 26.23 -10.94 2.49
N ALA A 209 25.42 -11.70 3.24
CA ALA A 209 25.42 -13.17 3.15
C ALA A 209 24.94 -13.67 1.77
N VAL A 210 23.90 -13.03 1.19
CA VAL A 210 23.44 -13.33 -0.17
C VAL A 210 24.49 -12.96 -1.21
N ALA A 211 25.15 -11.80 -1.08
CA ALA A 211 26.22 -11.38 -1.98
C ALA A 211 27.42 -12.35 -1.95
N ALA A 212 27.84 -12.79 -0.76
CA ALA A 212 28.86 -13.81 -0.61
C ALA A 212 28.43 -15.18 -1.16
N ALA A 213 27.12 -15.49 -1.11
CA ALA A 213 26.60 -16.71 -1.71
C ALA A 213 26.64 -16.68 -3.25
N ALA A 214 26.48 -15.48 -3.84
CA ALA A 214 26.50 -15.26 -5.27
C ALA A 214 27.91 -15.35 -5.88
N SER A 215 28.96 -14.99 -5.14
CA SER A 215 30.35 -15.09 -5.62
C SER A 215 30.88 -16.54 -5.74
N GLY A 216 30.14 -17.54 -5.26
CA GLY A 216 30.54 -18.96 -5.29
C GLY A 216 31.67 -19.33 -4.32
N GLY A 217 31.93 -20.62 -4.14
CA GLY A 217 33.18 -21.15 -3.59
C GLY A 217 34.18 -21.47 -4.71
N GLU A 218 35.43 -21.82 -4.37
CA GLU A 218 36.40 -22.35 -5.36
C GLU A 218 35.76 -23.54 -6.12
N GLY A 219 35.49 -23.38 -7.41
CA GLY A 219 34.86 -24.39 -8.27
C GLY A 219 33.45 -24.07 -8.79
N GLY A 220 32.79 -23.01 -8.32
CA GLY A 220 31.51 -22.51 -8.90
C GLY A 220 30.25 -23.35 -8.60
N GLU A 221 30.38 -24.55 -8.03
CA GLU A 221 29.25 -25.34 -7.55
C GLU A 221 28.53 -24.64 -6.38
N GLY A 222 27.20 -24.54 -6.45
CA GLY A 222 26.37 -23.92 -5.42
C GLY A 222 26.37 -22.38 -5.42
N ALA A 223 26.78 -21.75 -6.53
CA ALA A 223 26.60 -20.31 -6.73
C ALA A 223 25.10 -19.93 -6.72
N VAL A 224 24.79 -18.75 -6.18
CA VAL A 224 23.43 -18.22 -6.09
C VAL A 224 23.26 -17.06 -7.08
N GLU A 225 22.32 -17.18 -8.02
CA GLU A 225 21.91 -16.09 -8.91
C GLU A 225 20.67 -15.41 -8.32
N THR A 226 20.66 -14.09 -8.23
CA THR A 226 19.50 -13.35 -7.72
C THR A 226 18.53 -12.93 -8.83
N VAL A 227 17.23 -12.98 -8.53
CA VAL A 227 16.15 -12.63 -9.47
C VAL A 227 15.15 -11.73 -8.76
N ASP A 228 14.70 -10.63 -9.37
CA ASP A 228 13.64 -9.80 -8.78
C ASP A 228 12.29 -10.51 -8.83
N VAL A 229 11.71 -10.82 -7.67
CA VAL A 229 10.37 -11.42 -7.54
C VAL A 229 9.31 -10.42 -7.10
N GLY A 230 9.67 -9.14 -6.95
CA GLY A 230 8.72 -8.08 -6.58
C GLY A 230 7.47 -8.00 -7.47
N PRO A 231 7.58 -8.16 -8.81
CA PRO A 231 6.42 -8.23 -9.70
C PRO A 231 5.51 -9.44 -9.44
N ALA A 232 6.10 -10.63 -9.24
CA ALA A 232 5.37 -11.86 -8.95
C ALA A 232 4.58 -11.76 -7.64
N LEU A 233 5.20 -11.23 -6.59
CA LEU A 233 4.52 -10.97 -5.32
C LEU A 233 3.43 -9.90 -5.45
N GLY A 234 3.64 -8.89 -6.30
CA GLY A 234 2.58 -7.95 -6.65
C GLY A 234 1.36 -8.63 -7.27
N ASP A 235 1.56 -9.68 -8.07
CA ASP A 235 0.47 -10.44 -8.68
C ASP A 235 -0.28 -11.35 -7.71
N VAL A 236 0.41 -11.87 -6.70
CA VAL A 236 -0.20 -12.60 -5.57
C VAL A 236 -1.11 -11.67 -4.76
N LEU A 237 -0.65 -10.45 -4.47
CA LEU A 237 -1.38 -9.47 -3.65
C LEU A 237 -2.48 -8.71 -4.42
N ALA A 238 -2.52 -8.85 -5.75
CA ALA A 238 -3.38 -8.06 -6.61
C ALA A 238 -4.88 -8.31 -6.35
N VAL A 239 -5.27 -9.56 -6.12
CA VAL A 239 -6.67 -9.98 -5.93
C VAL A 239 -6.97 -10.14 -4.45
N LYS A 240 -7.96 -9.40 -3.95
CA LYS A 240 -8.30 -9.34 -2.54
C LYS A 240 -9.40 -10.35 -2.24
N ASP A 241 -9.23 -11.11 -1.16
CA ASP A 241 -10.30 -11.93 -0.60
C ASP A 241 -11.43 -11.07 0.01
N ASP A 242 -12.55 -11.69 0.38
CA ASP A 242 -13.71 -10.97 0.91
C ASP A 242 -13.40 -10.16 2.18
N GLY A 243 -12.53 -10.68 3.06
CA GLY A 243 -12.09 -10.00 4.28
C GLY A 243 -11.22 -8.78 3.96
N GLU A 244 -10.30 -8.93 3.01
CA GLU A 244 -9.47 -7.85 2.48
C GLU A 244 -10.33 -6.74 1.84
N VAL A 245 -11.31 -7.10 1.01
CA VAL A 245 -12.25 -6.15 0.40
C VAL A 245 -13.05 -5.40 1.48
N ILE A 246 -13.49 -6.09 2.54
CA ILE A 246 -14.16 -5.43 3.67
C ILE A 246 -13.24 -4.43 4.35
N ASN A 247 -11.97 -4.74 4.55
CA ASN A 247 -11.00 -3.83 5.15
C ASN A 247 -10.75 -2.59 4.28
N VAL A 248 -10.59 -2.78 2.95
CA VAL A 248 -10.50 -1.66 1.99
C VAL A 248 -11.77 -0.79 2.05
N LYS A 249 -12.96 -1.39 2.13
CA LYS A 249 -14.22 -0.63 2.28
C LYS A 249 -14.31 0.16 3.57
N LYS A 250 -13.87 -0.40 4.70
CA LYS A 250 -13.82 0.31 6.00
C LYS A 250 -12.84 1.48 5.95
N ALA A 251 -11.66 1.28 5.37
CA ALA A 251 -10.69 2.33 5.12
C ALA A 251 -11.30 3.45 4.24
N ALA A 252 -11.94 3.08 3.12
CA ALA A 252 -12.56 4.04 2.21
C ALA A 252 -13.70 4.83 2.86
N PHE A 253 -14.52 4.16 3.68
CA PHE A 253 -15.55 4.80 4.47
C PHE A 253 -14.96 5.83 5.43
N LEU A 254 -13.87 5.48 6.13
CA LEU A 254 -13.18 6.41 7.03
C LEU A 254 -12.60 7.62 6.28
N SER A 255 -11.93 7.42 5.14
CA SER A 255 -11.44 8.52 4.29
C SER A 255 -12.57 9.47 3.86
N ALA A 256 -13.70 8.90 3.40
CA ALA A 256 -14.86 9.68 3.00
C ALA A 256 -15.50 10.44 4.17
N GLN A 257 -15.52 9.85 5.36
CA GLN A 257 -16.06 10.49 6.56
C GLN A 257 -15.13 11.56 7.12
N ALA A 258 -13.81 11.37 7.12
CA ALA A 258 -12.86 12.41 7.48
C ALA A 258 -13.04 13.64 6.57
N LEU A 259 -13.23 13.41 5.27
CA LEU A 259 -13.54 14.47 4.33
C LEU A 259 -14.89 15.15 4.64
N LYS A 260 -15.98 14.39 4.67
CA LYS A 260 -17.36 14.92 4.74
C LYS A 260 -17.75 15.46 6.11
N ALA A 261 -17.32 14.81 7.18
CA ALA A 261 -17.75 15.12 8.54
C ALA A 261 -16.78 16.05 9.28
N PHE A 262 -15.54 16.21 8.79
CA PHE A 262 -14.54 17.10 9.39
C PHE A 262 -14.04 18.14 8.40
N VAL A 263 -13.36 17.73 7.32
CA VAL A 263 -12.66 18.68 6.43
C VAL A 263 -13.59 19.68 5.77
N VAL A 264 -14.71 19.22 5.18
CA VAL A 264 -15.67 20.12 4.52
C VAL A 264 -16.26 21.14 5.51
N PRO A 265 -16.88 20.73 6.64
CA PRO A 265 -17.37 21.69 7.63
C PRO A 265 -16.28 22.63 8.16
N LYS A 266 -15.07 22.11 8.37
CA LYS A 266 -13.93 22.91 8.85
C LYS A 266 -13.56 23.99 7.83
N MET A 267 -13.46 23.63 6.55
CA MET A 267 -13.17 24.56 5.47
C MET A 267 -14.28 25.61 5.32
N GLU A 268 -15.55 25.21 5.37
CA GLU A 268 -16.69 26.14 5.34
C GLU A 268 -16.57 27.20 6.44
N VAL A 269 -16.32 26.78 7.69
CA VAL A 269 -16.12 27.70 8.82
C VAL A 269 -14.92 28.62 8.61
N LEU A 270 -13.80 28.11 8.11
CA LEU A 270 -12.61 28.94 7.85
C LEU A 270 -12.89 30.03 6.80
N ILE A 271 -13.64 29.67 5.75
CA ILE A 271 -13.99 30.60 4.66
C ILE A 271 -15.01 31.63 5.14
N ASP A 272 -16.11 31.19 5.76
CA ASP A 272 -17.22 32.05 6.19
C ASP A 272 -16.79 33.03 7.29
N GLU A 273 -15.94 32.58 8.23
CA GLU A 273 -15.43 33.41 9.34
C GLU A 273 -14.15 34.18 8.97
N GLU A 274 -13.68 34.09 7.73
CA GLU A 274 -12.42 34.68 7.25
C GLU A 274 -11.20 34.33 8.14
N ARG A 275 -11.11 33.08 8.60
CA ARG A 275 -10.06 32.61 9.52
C ARG A 275 -8.85 32.05 8.79
N SER A 276 -7.66 32.44 9.26
CA SER A 276 -6.41 31.86 8.81
C SER A 276 -6.13 30.50 9.47
N MET A 277 -5.71 29.54 8.66
CA MET A 277 -5.17 28.24 9.07
C MET A 277 -4.20 27.78 7.98
N THR A 278 -3.06 27.19 8.33
CA THR A 278 -2.11 26.67 7.34
C THR A 278 -2.56 25.33 6.78
N HIS A 279 -2.01 24.92 5.63
CA HIS A 279 -2.26 23.57 5.11
C HIS A 279 -1.81 22.50 6.10
N ALA A 280 -0.65 22.69 6.76
CA ALA A 280 -0.12 21.79 7.77
C ALA A 280 -1.02 21.67 9.01
N GLU A 281 -1.57 22.77 9.53
CA GLU A 281 -2.49 22.73 10.68
C GLU A 281 -3.78 21.95 10.36
N LEU A 282 -4.31 22.10 9.13
CA LEU A 282 -5.47 21.35 8.68
C LEU A 282 -5.16 19.86 8.45
N MET A 283 -3.95 19.55 7.97
CA MET A 283 -3.42 18.19 7.85
C MET A 283 -3.38 17.49 9.21
N GLU A 284 -2.75 18.10 10.22
CA GLU A 284 -2.62 17.53 11.56
C GLU A 284 -3.99 17.23 12.20
N GLN A 285 -4.94 18.18 12.10
CA GLN A 285 -6.29 17.95 12.62
C GLN A 285 -7.05 16.87 11.82
N THR A 286 -6.77 16.73 10.52
CA THR A 286 -7.37 15.68 9.70
C THR A 286 -6.80 14.29 10.06
N GLU A 287 -5.51 14.21 10.34
CA GLU A 287 -4.87 12.99 10.83
C GLU A 287 -5.44 12.56 12.19
N GLU A 288 -5.67 13.52 13.09
CA GLU A 288 -6.27 13.27 14.40
C GLU A 288 -7.66 12.61 14.31
N VAL A 289 -8.52 13.05 13.38
CA VAL A 289 -9.85 12.44 13.21
C VAL A 289 -9.84 11.10 12.47
N ILE A 290 -8.77 10.79 11.73
CA ILE A 290 -8.59 9.48 11.09
C ILE A 290 -8.12 8.45 12.12
N THR A 291 -7.14 8.82 12.95
CA THR A 291 -6.58 7.96 14.00
C THR A 291 -7.55 7.79 15.18
N ASP A 292 -8.37 8.81 15.47
CA ASP A 292 -9.49 8.73 16.42
C ASP A 292 -10.85 8.96 15.72
N PRO A 293 -11.38 7.92 15.04
CA PRO A 293 -12.62 8.02 14.25
C PRO A 293 -13.86 8.36 15.09
N ALA A 294 -13.81 8.22 16.42
CA ALA A 294 -14.92 8.59 17.29
C ALA A 294 -15.20 10.10 17.25
N LYS A 295 -14.17 10.94 17.02
CA LYS A 295 -14.29 12.41 16.87
C LYS A 295 -15.22 12.83 15.74
N ILE A 296 -15.33 11.99 14.71
CA ILE A 296 -16.23 12.19 13.56
C ILE A 296 -17.41 11.20 13.57
N LYS A 297 -17.74 10.65 14.73
CA LYS A 297 -18.87 9.71 14.96
C LYS A 297 -18.78 8.43 14.12
N VAL A 298 -17.58 8.01 13.73
CA VAL A 298 -17.34 6.77 13.00
C VAL A 298 -17.05 5.64 13.98
N LYS A 299 -17.83 4.55 13.89
CA LYS A 299 -17.71 3.36 14.75
C LYS A 299 -16.73 2.34 14.16
N LEU A 300 -15.45 2.69 14.12
CA LEU A 300 -14.35 1.78 13.79
C LEU A 300 -13.43 1.65 15.00
N LYS A 301 -12.76 0.50 15.13
CA LYS A 301 -11.78 0.28 16.21
C LYS A 301 -10.55 1.19 15.96
N PRO A 302 -10.21 2.14 16.87
CA PRO A 302 -9.10 3.05 16.66
C PRO A 302 -7.75 2.36 16.45
N ASP A 303 -7.47 1.27 17.16
CA ASP A 303 -6.23 0.47 16.99
C ASP A 303 -6.00 -0.06 15.57
N ASN A 304 -7.06 -0.13 14.76
CA ASN A 304 -6.97 -0.58 13.37
C ASN A 304 -6.91 0.59 12.39
N CYS A 305 -7.10 1.82 12.84
CA CYS A 305 -7.14 3.02 12.02
C CYS A 305 -5.78 3.71 12.02
N ASP A 306 -5.32 4.09 10.84
CA ASP A 306 -4.09 4.84 10.64
C ASP A 306 -4.25 5.71 9.39
N ILE A 307 -3.38 6.69 9.18
CA ILE A 307 -3.30 7.41 7.91
C ILE A 307 -2.52 6.57 6.89
N CYS A 308 -2.86 6.71 5.61
CA CYS A 308 -2.01 6.16 4.55
C CYS A 308 -0.75 7.01 4.40
N TYR A 309 -0.95 8.32 4.34
CA TYR A 309 0.06 9.35 4.21
C TYR A 309 -0.50 10.62 4.89
N PRO A 310 0.35 11.59 5.29
CA PRO A 310 -0.11 12.83 5.87
C PRO A 310 -1.11 13.53 4.92
N PRO A 311 -2.35 13.86 5.36
CA PRO A 311 -3.35 14.47 4.51
C PRO A 311 -2.81 15.70 3.75
N VAL A 312 -3.01 15.73 2.43
CA VAL A 312 -2.45 16.78 1.58
C VAL A 312 -3.49 17.86 1.33
N PHE A 313 -3.13 19.11 1.61
CA PHE A 313 -3.91 20.31 1.33
C PHE A 313 -3.07 21.28 0.51
N GLN A 314 -3.64 21.81 -0.58
CA GLN A 314 -2.95 22.72 -1.49
C GLN A 314 -3.90 23.82 -1.95
N SER A 315 -3.41 25.06 -1.98
CA SER A 315 -4.14 26.22 -2.47
C SER A 315 -3.17 27.34 -2.86
N GLY A 316 -3.68 28.48 -3.33
CA GLY A 316 -2.85 29.67 -3.56
C GLY A 316 -1.93 29.59 -4.77
N GLY A 317 -2.27 28.77 -5.78
CA GLY A 317 -1.51 28.67 -7.03
C GLY A 317 -0.32 27.71 -6.99
N GLN A 318 -0.01 27.10 -5.85
CA GLN A 318 1.03 26.10 -5.70
C GLN A 318 0.42 24.71 -5.58
N TYR A 319 0.57 23.91 -6.64
CA TYR A 319 -0.01 22.57 -6.70
C TYR A 319 1.03 21.54 -7.13
N ASP A 320 1.03 20.40 -6.44
CA ASP A 320 1.81 19.22 -6.81
C ASP A 320 0.90 17.99 -6.79
N LEU A 321 0.68 17.41 -7.96
CA LEU A 321 -0.18 16.24 -8.13
C LEU A 321 0.59 14.92 -8.01
N ARG A 322 1.91 14.97 -7.74
CA ARG A 322 2.69 13.78 -7.42
C ARG A 322 2.27 13.28 -6.06
N ALA A 323 2.25 11.97 -5.88
CA ALA A 323 1.91 11.39 -4.59
C ALA A 323 3.05 11.44 -3.55
N SER A 324 4.04 12.31 -3.77
CA SER A 324 5.02 12.76 -2.76
C SER A 324 4.72 14.18 -2.26
N ALA A 325 3.63 14.79 -2.71
CA ALA A 325 3.24 16.13 -2.28
C ALA A 325 2.96 16.15 -0.78
N VAL A 326 3.26 17.28 -0.15
CA VAL A 326 3.08 17.54 1.28
C VAL A 326 2.33 18.84 1.48
N SER A 327 1.59 18.95 2.58
CA SER A 327 0.94 20.19 2.99
C SER A 327 2.00 21.20 3.43
N SER A 328 1.94 22.45 2.92
CA SER A 328 2.89 23.50 3.29
C SER A 328 2.48 24.26 4.56
N ASP A 329 3.39 25.08 5.08
CA ASP A 329 3.08 26.04 6.15
C ASP A 329 2.37 27.31 5.64
N ASP A 330 2.05 27.38 4.34
CA ASP A 330 1.31 28.52 3.79
C ASP A 330 -0.15 28.51 4.28
N PRO A 331 -0.74 29.69 4.52
CA PRO A 331 -2.17 29.80 4.81
C PRO A 331 -3.04 29.25 3.68
N LEU A 332 -4.14 28.59 4.06
CA LEU A 332 -5.19 28.19 3.12
C LEU A 332 -5.73 29.43 2.40
N CYS A 333 -5.61 29.44 1.07
CA CYS A 333 -6.05 30.51 0.20
C CYS A 333 -7.41 30.16 -0.42
N TYR A 334 -8.40 30.98 -0.09
CA TYR A 334 -9.78 30.90 -0.57
C TYR A 334 -10.26 32.27 -1.10
N ASP A 335 -9.34 33.06 -1.64
CA ASP A 335 -9.69 34.28 -2.37
C ASP A 335 -10.48 33.91 -3.66
N SER A 336 -11.13 34.92 -4.26
CA SER A 336 -11.91 34.75 -5.49
C SER A 336 -11.08 34.09 -6.61
N MET A 337 -11.71 33.18 -7.38
CA MET A 337 -11.07 32.29 -8.35
C MET A 337 -10.11 31.26 -7.73
N GLY A 338 -10.20 31.03 -6.42
CA GLY A 338 -9.37 30.10 -5.67
C GLY A 338 -9.70 28.63 -5.98
N VAL A 339 -8.66 27.80 -5.93
CA VAL A 339 -8.77 26.35 -6.05
C VAL A 339 -8.10 25.72 -4.83
N ILE A 340 -8.83 24.85 -4.14
CA ILE A 340 -8.29 24.07 -3.02
C ILE A 340 -8.32 22.60 -3.41
N ILE A 341 -7.17 21.94 -3.36
CA ILE A 341 -7.05 20.49 -3.55
C ILE A 341 -6.82 19.87 -2.19
N CYS A 342 -7.60 18.84 -1.85
CA CYS A 342 -7.32 17.98 -0.72
C CYS A 342 -7.22 16.50 -1.16
N ALA A 343 -6.28 15.76 -0.58
CA ALA A 343 -6.18 14.31 -0.74
C ALA A 343 -5.99 13.64 0.62
N ILE A 344 -6.86 12.70 0.93
CA ILE A 344 -6.95 12.04 2.23
C ILE A 344 -6.99 10.53 2.02
N GLY A 345 -6.12 9.81 2.72
CA GLY A 345 -6.12 8.35 2.74
C GLY A 345 -6.11 7.84 4.16
N ALA A 346 -7.15 7.11 4.53
CA ALA A 346 -7.21 6.32 5.75
C ALA A 346 -6.86 4.85 5.44
N ARG A 347 -6.24 4.21 6.42
CA ARG A 347 -5.84 2.81 6.44
C ARG A 347 -6.62 2.11 7.55
N TYR A 348 -7.19 0.94 7.23
CA TYR A 348 -7.90 0.12 8.21
C TYR A 348 -7.36 -1.32 8.19
N ALA A 349 -6.90 -1.81 9.35
CA ALA A 349 -6.29 -3.14 9.50
C ALA A 349 -5.23 -3.40 8.41
N SER A 350 -4.38 -2.40 8.20
CA SER A 350 -3.33 -2.34 7.18
C SER A 350 -3.75 -2.11 5.72
N TYR A 351 -5.04 -2.13 5.38
CA TYR A 351 -5.53 -1.90 4.01
C TYR A 351 -5.79 -0.42 3.76
N CYS A 352 -5.27 0.09 2.66
CA CYS A 352 -5.30 1.48 2.29
C CYS A 352 -6.57 1.86 1.52
N SER A 353 -6.88 3.14 1.56
CA SER A 353 -7.88 3.78 0.72
C SER A 353 -7.46 5.21 0.40
N ASN A 354 -8.17 5.86 -0.52
CA ASN A 354 -7.85 7.22 -0.92
C ASN A 354 -9.09 7.97 -1.40
N VAL A 355 -9.15 9.27 -1.12
CA VAL A 355 -10.08 10.21 -1.73
C VAL A 355 -9.38 11.53 -1.99
N ALA A 356 -9.54 12.07 -3.20
CA ALA A 356 -9.10 13.42 -3.53
C ALA A 356 -10.28 14.26 -4.02
N ARG A 357 -10.32 15.54 -3.64
CA ARG A 357 -11.33 16.51 -4.09
C ARG A 357 -10.70 17.85 -4.39
N THR A 358 -11.35 18.56 -5.29
CA THR A 358 -11.05 19.96 -5.62
C THR A 358 -12.28 20.78 -5.27
N TYR A 359 -12.08 21.85 -4.49
CA TYR A 359 -13.09 22.86 -4.20
C TYR A 359 -12.75 24.13 -4.97
N LEU A 360 -13.77 24.75 -5.54
CA LEU A 360 -13.63 25.96 -6.36
C LEU A 360 -14.33 27.11 -5.64
N ILE A 361 -13.62 28.22 -5.45
CA ILE A 361 -14.13 29.43 -4.80
C ILE A 361 -14.29 30.50 -5.88
N ASP A 362 -15.51 30.99 -6.08
CA ASP A 362 -15.85 31.94 -7.16
C ASP A 362 -15.24 31.56 -8.51
N ALA A 363 -15.51 30.33 -8.95
CA ALA A 363 -14.86 29.72 -10.09
C ALA A 363 -15.07 30.50 -11.40
N THR A 364 -14.03 30.61 -12.22
CA THR A 364 -14.17 31.07 -13.61
C THR A 364 -14.84 30.00 -14.46
N LYS A 365 -15.40 30.38 -15.61
CA LYS A 365 -15.95 29.40 -16.57
C LYS A 365 -14.91 28.41 -17.09
N ALA A 366 -13.65 28.82 -17.17
CA ALA A 366 -12.56 27.92 -17.51
C ALA A 366 -12.31 26.87 -16.41
N GLN A 367 -12.31 27.26 -15.12
CA GLN A 367 -12.18 26.34 -14.00
C GLN A 367 -13.35 25.36 -13.91
N GLU A 368 -14.59 25.85 -14.07
CA GLU A 368 -15.79 25.00 -14.12
C GLU A 368 -15.70 23.97 -15.25
N LYS A 369 -15.35 24.40 -16.47
CA LYS A 369 -15.19 23.52 -17.64
C LYS A 369 -14.13 22.45 -17.39
N ALA A 370 -12.95 22.85 -16.90
CA ALA A 370 -11.84 21.94 -16.61
C ALA A 370 -12.23 20.88 -15.57
N TYR A 371 -12.90 21.29 -14.48
CA TYR A 371 -13.39 20.39 -13.45
C TYR A 371 -14.42 19.39 -13.99
N GLN A 372 -15.39 19.87 -14.79
CA GLN A 372 -16.42 19.01 -15.37
C GLN A 372 -15.86 17.98 -16.36
N VAL A 373 -14.89 18.36 -17.20
CA VAL A 373 -14.20 17.44 -18.10
C VAL A 373 -13.40 16.40 -17.31
N LEU A 374 -12.69 16.84 -16.26
CA LEU A 374 -11.93 15.93 -15.40
C LEU A 374 -12.83 14.92 -14.68
N LEU A 375 -13.99 15.35 -14.19
CA LEU A 375 -15.00 14.49 -13.59
C LEU A 375 -15.47 13.41 -14.58
N ARG A 376 -15.88 13.80 -15.80
CA ARG A 376 -16.32 12.85 -16.83
C ARG A 376 -15.21 11.90 -17.27
N ALA A 377 -13.96 12.37 -17.32
CA ALA A 377 -12.80 11.53 -17.61
C ALA A 377 -12.57 10.47 -16.51
N GLN A 378 -12.72 10.86 -15.24
CA GLN A 378 -12.65 9.91 -14.12
C GLN A 378 -13.80 8.90 -14.15
N GLU A 379 -15.03 9.34 -14.41
CA GLU A 379 -16.20 8.46 -14.54
C GLU A 379 -16.01 7.45 -15.68
N ALA A 380 -15.45 7.87 -16.82
CA ALA A 380 -15.13 6.98 -17.93
C ALA A 380 -14.06 5.94 -17.57
N ALA A 381 -13.01 6.33 -16.84
CA ALA A 381 -12.04 5.37 -16.31
C ALA A 381 -12.71 4.36 -15.36
N ILE A 382 -13.51 4.82 -14.40
CA ILE A 382 -14.23 3.92 -13.47
C ILE A 382 -15.15 2.96 -14.22
N ALA A 383 -15.90 3.46 -15.21
CA ALA A 383 -16.81 2.64 -16.01
C ALA A 383 -16.08 1.59 -16.88
N ALA A 384 -14.83 1.86 -17.27
CA ALA A 384 -14.00 0.93 -18.03
C ALA A 384 -13.42 -0.21 -17.16
N ILE A 385 -13.33 -0.05 -15.84
CA ILE A 385 -12.84 -1.09 -14.92
C ILE A 385 -13.87 -2.21 -14.83
N LYS A 386 -13.70 -3.21 -15.69
CA LYS A 386 -14.50 -4.44 -15.74
C LYS A 386 -13.55 -5.63 -15.89
N PRO A 387 -13.90 -6.81 -15.35
CA PRO A 387 -13.11 -8.02 -15.55
C PRO A 387 -12.76 -8.23 -17.03
N GLY A 388 -11.48 -8.47 -17.32
CA GLY A 388 -10.96 -8.66 -18.67
C GLY A 388 -10.48 -7.39 -19.38
N THR A 389 -10.87 -6.19 -18.94
CA THR A 389 -10.36 -4.94 -19.53
C THR A 389 -8.86 -4.78 -19.25
N LYS A 390 -8.07 -4.34 -20.23
CA LYS A 390 -6.66 -4.00 -19.99
C LYS A 390 -6.53 -2.71 -19.21
N LEU A 391 -5.57 -2.62 -18.29
CA LEU A 391 -5.36 -1.40 -17.49
C LEU A 391 -5.03 -0.17 -18.36
N GLY A 392 -4.39 -0.36 -19.51
CA GLY A 392 -4.18 0.69 -20.50
C GLY A 392 -5.45 1.21 -21.15
N ASP A 393 -6.47 0.35 -21.35
CA ASP A 393 -7.76 0.77 -21.90
C ASP A 393 -8.55 1.63 -20.91
N VAL A 394 -8.39 1.37 -19.61
CA VAL A 394 -8.97 2.22 -18.55
C VAL A 394 -8.45 3.65 -18.64
N TYR A 395 -7.13 3.83 -18.80
CA TYR A 395 -6.55 5.17 -18.96
C TYR A 395 -6.94 5.81 -20.30
N ARG A 396 -6.93 5.04 -21.39
CA ARG A 396 -7.38 5.52 -22.71
C ARG A 396 -8.83 6.01 -22.70
N ALA A 397 -9.70 5.39 -21.92
CA ALA A 397 -11.09 5.84 -21.77
C ALA A 397 -11.17 7.27 -21.17
N ALA A 398 -10.34 7.58 -20.18
CA ALA A 398 -10.23 8.94 -19.64
C ALA A 398 -9.67 9.93 -20.67
N VAL A 399 -8.56 9.56 -21.34
CA VAL A 399 -7.93 10.40 -22.37
C VAL A 399 -8.90 10.75 -23.49
N ALA A 400 -9.68 9.77 -23.97
CA ALA A 400 -10.65 9.96 -25.05
C ALA A 400 -11.76 10.99 -24.69
N VAL A 401 -12.15 11.08 -23.42
CA VAL A 401 -13.08 12.12 -22.96
C VAL A 401 -12.44 13.50 -23.05
N VAL A 402 -11.21 13.64 -22.56
CA VAL A 402 -10.49 14.92 -22.58
C VAL A 402 -10.21 15.37 -24.02
N GLU A 403 -9.73 14.47 -24.88
CA GLU A 403 -9.49 14.75 -26.30
C GLU A 403 -10.75 15.23 -27.04
N ARG A 404 -11.91 14.63 -26.74
CA ARG A 404 -13.18 14.98 -27.38
C ARG A 404 -13.74 16.33 -26.91
N GLU A 405 -13.63 16.63 -25.62
CA GLU A 405 -14.38 17.73 -25.00
C GLU A 405 -13.53 18.98 -24.68
N ALA A 406 -12.23 18.78 -24.48
CA ALA A 406 -11.27 19.83 -24.20
C ALA A 406 -9.85 19.38 -24.61
N PRO A 407 -9.58 19.23 -25.92
CA PRO A 407 -8.29 18.75 -26.43
C PRO A 407 -7.10 19.57 -25.92
N GLU A 408 -7.31 20.85 -25.61
CA GLU A 408 -6.32 21.74 -24.99
C GLU A 408 -5.82 21.24 -23.62
N LEU A 409 -6.62 20.44 -22.90
CA LEU A 409 -6.29 19.92 -21.57
C LEU A 409 -5.50 18.61 -21.59
N VAL A 410 -5.36 17.95 -22.74
CA VAL A 410 -4.68 16.64 -22.86
C VAL A 410 -3.22 16.74 -22.42
N ALA A 411 -2.54 17.83 -22.77
CA ALA A 411 -1.15 18.07 -22.37
C ALA A 411 -0.98 18.21 -20.84
N HIS A 412 -2.03 18.64 -20.16
CA HIS A 412 -2.09 18.90 -18.72
C HIS A 412 -2.59 17.69 -17.91
N LEU A 413 -3.14 16.67 -18.57
CA LEU A 413 -3.64 15.48 -17.90
C LEU A 413 -2.49 14.65 -17.31
N THR A 414 -2.70 14.18 -16.07
CA THR A 414 -1.80 13.21 -15.42
C THR A 414 -1.57 11.99 -16.32
N LYS A 415 -0.34 11.44 -16.31
CA LYS A 415 0.07 10.35 -17.21
C LYS A 415 -0.48 8.96 -16.84
N HIS A 416 -1.30 8.89 -15.80
CA HIS A 416 -2.05 7.71 -15.37
C HIS A 416 -3.36 8.13 -14.69
N ALA A 417 -4.32 7.20 -14.62
CA ALA A 417 -5.58 7.33 -13.88
C ALA A 417 -5.52 6.73 -12.46
N GLY A 418 -4.32 6.45 -11.96
CA GLY A 418 -4.07 5.92 -10.61
C GLY A 418 -3.46 4.52 -10.63
N THR A 419 -3.65 3.76 -9.55
CA THR A 419 -3.01 2.44 -9.35
C THR A 419 -3.93 1.46 -8.66
N GLY A 420 -3.55 0.18 -8.64
CA GLY A 420 -4.06 -0.76 -7.64
C GLY A 420 -3.77 -0.26 -6.22
N ILE A 421 -4.61 -0.65 -5.28
CA ILE A 421 -4.51 -0.33 -3.86
C ILE A 421 -4.88 -1.54 -3.01
N GLY A 422 -4.20 -1.69 -1.88
CA GLY A 422 -4.37 -2.81 -0.96
C GLY A 422 -3.62 -2.54 0.33
N ILE A 423 -2.80 -3.49 0.78
CA ILE A 423 -1.84 -3.22 1.87
C ILE A 423 -0.82 -2.16 1.43
N GLU A 424 -0.36 -2.27 0.18
CA GLU A 424 0.39 -1.20 -0.49
C GLU A 424 -0.56 -0.07 -0.90
N PHE A 425 -0.20 1.18 -0.59
CA PHE A 425 -0.96 2.34 -1.06
C PHE A 425 -0.94 2.49 -2.58
N ARG A 426 0.18 2.10 -3.21
CA ARG A 426 0.38 2.09 -4.66
C ARG A 426 0.94 0.76 -5.12
N GLU A 427 0.09 -0.07 -5.71
CA GLU A 427 0.51 -1.32 -6.34
C GLU A 427 1.08 -1.03 -7.72
N ALA A 428 2.40 -0.86 -7.81
CA ALA A 428 3.09 -0.39 -9.02
C ALA A 428 2.78 -1.23 -10.27
N GLY A 429 2.62 -2.55 -10.10
CA GLY A 429 2.24 -3.47 -11.18
C GLY A 429 0.86 -3.18 -11.78
N LEU A 430 -0.05 -2.55 -11.04
CA LEU A 430 -1.43 -2.26 -11.43
C LEU A 430 -1.66 -0.78 -11.74
N THR A 431 -0.65 -0.08 -12.25
CA THR A 431 -0.80 1.33 -12.65
C THR A 431 -1.73 1.45 -13.86
N LEU A 432 -2.74 2.32 -13.78
CA LEU A 432 -3.69 2.63 -14.85
C LEU A 432 -3.07 3.63 -15.83
N ASN A 433 -2.16 3.17 -16.69
CA ASN A 433 -1.48 3.98 -17.70
C ASN A 433 -1.55 3.31 -19.08
N ALA A 434 -1.35 4.08 -20.15
CA ALA A 434 -1.51 3.62 -21.53
C ALA A 434 -0.68 2.37 -21.92
N LYS A 435 0.42 2.08 -21.20
CA LYS A 435 1.35 0.99 -21.52
C LYS A 435 1.06 -0.31 -20.77
N ASN A 436 0.13 -0.30 -19.80
CA ASN A 436 -0.10 -1.46 -18.94
C ASN A 436 -1.08 -2.45 -19.58
N GLU A 437 -0.55 -3.59 -20.02
CA GLU A 437 -1.30 -4.64 -20.71
C GLU A 437 -1.93 -5.69 -19.77
N ARG A 438 -1.74 -5.56 -18.44
CA ARG A 438 -2.41 -6.43 -17.47
C ARG A 438 -3.92 -6.25 -17.56
N THR A 439 -4.67 -7.29 -17.23
CA THR A 439 -6.14 -7.29 -17.26
C THR A 439 -6.72 -7.18 -15.86
N VAL A 440 -7.79 -6.40 -15.71
CA VAL A 440 -8.60 -6.33 -14.49
C VAL A 440 -9.16 -7.72 -14.17
N LYS A 441 -9.08 -8.12 -12.90
CA LYS A 441 -9.67 -9.36 -12.36
C LYS A 441 -10.69 -9.01 -11.27
N PRO A 442 -11.74 -9.83 -11.08
CA PRO A 442 -12.60 -9.72 -9.90
C PRO A 442 -11.78 -9.73 -8.61
N GLY A 443 -12.16 -8.92 -7.62
CA GLY A 443 -11.45 -8.79 -6.35
C GLY A 443 -10.27 -7.80 -6.37
N MET A 444 -9.86 -7.24 -7.51
CA MET A 444 -8.92 -6.12 -7.51
C MET A 444 -9.57 -4.84 -6.97
N ALA A 445 -8.78 -4.01 -6.28
CA ALA A 445 -9.18 -2.67 -5.82
C ALA A 445 -8.24 -1.62 -6.43
N PHE A 446 -8.80 -0.45 -6.80
CA PHE A 446 -8.06 0.62 -7.46
C PHE A 446 -8.29 1.97 -6.77
N ASN A 447 -7.23 2.74 -6.65
CA ASN A 447 -7.27 4.16 -6.39
C ASN A 447 -7.37 4.90 -7.74
N VAL A 448 -8.57 5.29 -8.16
CA VAL A 448 -8.80 5.96 -9.46
C VAL A 448 -8.72 7.47 -9.29
N VAL A 449 -7.56 8.06 -9.62
CA VAL A 449 -7.26 9.48 -9.47
C VAL A 449 -6.66 10.03 -10.76
N LEU A 450 -7.23 11.14 -11.21
CA LEU A 450 -6.79 11.94 -12.35
C LEU A 450 -6.66 13.39 -11.91
N GLY A 451 -5.81 14.15 -12.59
CA GLY A 451 -5.71 15.58 -12.38
C GLY A 451 -5.22 16.33 -13.61
N LEU A 452 -5.36 17.66 -13.56
CA LEU A 452 -4.85 18.58 -14.57
C LEU A 452 -3.78 19.47 -13.91
N HIS A 453 -2.56 19.50 -14.45
CA HIS A 453 -1.45 20.27 -13.90
C HIS A 453 -1.05 21.44 -14.81
N GLY A 454 -0.49 22.50 -14.24
CA GLY A 454 0.08 23.61 -15.01
C GLY A 454 -0.94 24.42 -15.82
N LEU A 455 -2.20 24.46 -15.37
CA LEU A 455 -3.20 25.37 -15.93
C LEU A 455 -2.93 26.80 -15.45
N THR A 456 -3.11 27.78 -16.33
CA THR A 456 -2.99 29.20 -16.00
C THR A 456 -4.36 29.86 -15.94
N ASN A 457 -4.57 30.77 -14.98
CA ASN A 457 -5.75 31.62 -14.95
C ASN A 457 -5.36 33.04 -15.37
N PRO A 458 -5.60 33.46 -16.63
CA PRO A 458 -5.26 34.80 -17.08
C PRO A 458 -6.03 35.90 -16.34
N GLU A 459 -7.21 35.58 -15.78
CA GLU A 459 -8.03 36.53 -15.02
C GLU A 459 -7.43 36.82 -13.62
N ALA A 460 -6.55 35.95 -13.11
CA ALA A 460 -5.85 36.18 -11.86
C ALA A 460 -4.73 37.24 -11.98
N GLY A 461 -4.19 37.44 -13.19
CA GLY A 461 -3.11 38.40 -13.48
C GLY A 461 -3.50 39.87 -13.49
N GLY A 462 -4.80 40.20 -13.37
CA GLY A 462 -5.30 41.59 -13.30
C GLY A 462 -5.06 42.30 -11.97
N LYS A 463 -4.42 41.64 -11.00
CA LYS A 463 -4.02 42.20 -9.69
C LYS A 463 -2.62 41.73 -9.30
N GLU A 464 -1.60 42.05 -10.10
CA GLU A 464 -0.23 41.89 -9.66
C GLU A 464 0.08 42.76 -8.43
N GLY A 465 0.60 42.13 -7.37
CA GLY A 465 1.82 42.62 -6.73
C GLY A 465 1.72 43.66 -5.61
N GLY A 466 0.56 43.88 -4.99
CA GLY A 466 0.48 44.66 -3.76
C GLY A 466 0.10 43.77 -2.58
N ARG A 467 1.02 43.46 -1.66
CA ARG A 467 0.65 43.08 -0.29
C ARG A 467 -0.29 44.17 0.22
N ARG A 468 -1.60 43.93 0.21
CA ARG A 468 -2.54 44.82 0.88
C ARG A 468 -2.32 44.64 2.36
N THR A 469 -1.56 45.57 2.95
CA THR A 469 -1.44 45.70 4.40
C THR A 469 -2.83 45.84 5.00
N GLY A 470 -3.03 45.42 6.27
CA GLY A 470 -4.35 45.40 6.92
C GLY A 470 -5.17 46.69 6.76
N ALA A 471 -4.50 47.84 6.64
CA ALA A 471 -5.11 49.14 6.39
C ALA A 471 -5.77 49.30 4.99
N GLN A 472 -5.23 48.65 3.95
CA GLN A 472 -5.78 48.73 2.58
C GLN A 472 -7.03 47.86 2.38
N ARG A 473 -7.24 46.84 3.22
CA ARG A 473 -8.49 46.05 3.26
C ARG A 473 -9.66 46.85 3.85
N GLU A 474 -9.39 47.78 4.77
CA GLU A 474 -10.42 48.61 5.41
C GLU A 474 -10.96 49.73 4.50
N VAL A 475 -10.13 50.26 3.59
CA VAL A 475 -10.56 51.28 2.62
C VAL A 475 -11.48 50.68 1.54
N ALA A 476 -11.21 49.45 1.09
CA ALA A 476 -12.11 48.73 0.17
C ALA A 476 -13.47 48.40 0.83
N ARG A 477 -13.49 48.11 2.14
CA ARG A 477 -14.70 47.90 2.95
C ARG A 477 -15.62 49.14 3.03
N ARG A 478 -15.06 50.36 3.00
CA ARG A 478 -15.85 51.60 3.04
C ARG A 478 -16.45 51.99 1.68
N GLY A 479 -15.82 51.59 0.57
CA GLY A 479 -16.33 51.84 -0.79
C GLY A 479 -17.53 50.94 -1.16
N GLY A 480 -17.54 49.68 -0.71
CA GLY A 480 -18.59 48.70 -1.06
C GLY A 480 -19.93 48.88 -0.33
N LYS A 481 -19.96 49.59 0.79
CA LYS A 481 -21.20 49.81 1.58
C LYS A 481 -22.17 50.85 1.01
N ARG A 482 -21.82 51.55 -0.08
CA ARG A 482 -22.72 52.54 -0.72
C ARG A 482 -23.59 51.98 -1.87
N GLY A 483 -23.53 50.67 -2.15
CA GLY A 483 -24.19 50.08 -3.33
C GLY A 483 -25.31 49.06 -3.06
N ARG A 484 -25.69 48.80 -1.80
CA ARG A 484 -26.80 47.90 -1.46
C ARG A 484 -27.90 48.67 -0.70
N GLU A 485 -28.56 49.57 -1.40
CA GLU A 485 -29.95 49.93 -1.14
C GLU A 485 -30.74 49.82 -2.45
N ALA A 486 -31.97 49.33 -2.34
CA ALA A 486 -32.99 49.15 -3.37
C ALA A 486 -32.80 47.97 -4.36
N ARG A 487 -33.46 46.84 -4.07
CA ARG A 487 -34.76 46.48 -4.69
C ARG A 487 -35.36 45.29 -3.94
N SER A 488 -36.62 45.51 -3.53
CA SER A 488 -37.53 44.56 -2.88
C SER A 488 -37.86 43.37 -3.77
#